data_AF-A0A6G1KG08-F1
#
_entry.id   AF-A0A6G1KG08-F1
#
_cell.length_a   1.000
_cell.length_b   1.000
_cell.length_c   1.000
_cell.angle_alpha   90.00
_cell.angle_beta   90.00
_cell.angle_gamma   90.00
#
_symmetry.space_group_name_H-M   'P 1'
#
loop_
_entity.id
_entity.type
_entity.pdbx_description
1 polymer ?
#
loop_
_entity_poly.entity_id
_entity_poly.type
_entity_poly.pdbx_seq_one_letter_code
_entity_poly.pdbx_strand_id
1 'polypeptide(L)'
;MKAYYVKKAKADIKANNYTGSEFWRKAAGCCTLQKEYADLCLQQRSLKFVNEGHGSKKIDFSLSHEGGEALAHVRAYELDIKLCRKQAHGLETGVSFEKSKRRSFMQLFTTSRLGLDINTGLGRRDSKDQSSFRDKVILAYDLRQATTGTMDMAWNIVMGGFENKAHFVASPLFSVKHGQETMNAIFGNEAAGELFSPKNALFLPSGMEALFDCGFFAIVPNIRHDASKAELSLWEQTSPRDYKIRILDERHQKIDESFAPGKTWRQLDGQKLMFRNNFRPRARYLYFNFCMQLLKLSWKRGGGKSACAALPSLNPEIGKHFWGTRGKYLPTNQLLTLVEELGHEWDSVVLEAKDDSLNDEGDDEILLSAIAGQIKEKNLIEESEDEDDSDGGDVGNEWKE
;
A
#
# COMPACT_ATOMS: atom_id res chain seq x y z
N MET A 1 0.80 20.98 29.16
CA MET A 1 0.31 21.87 28.08
C MET A 1 0.77 21.42 26.68
N LYS A 2 2.08 21.26 26.37
CA LYS A 2 2.52 20.84 25.02
C LYS A 2 2.02 19.47 24.55
N ALA A 3 1.93 18.48 25.45
CA ALA A 3 1.32 17.18 25.14
C ALA A 3 -0.13 17.28 24.62
N TYR A 4 -0.91 18.25 25.13
CA TYR A 4 -2.27 18.51 24.67
C TYR A 4 -2.28 19.07 23.23
N TYR A 5 -1.39 20.01 22.92
CA TYR A 5 -1.27 20.56 21.56
C TYR A 5 -0.81 19.52 20.54
N VAL A 6 0.10 18.61 20.92
CA VAL A 6 0.48 17.47 20.08
C VAL A 6 -0.74 16.57 19.81
N LYS A 7 -1.54 16.26 20.84
CA LYS A 7 -2.75 15.44 20.69
C LYS A 7 -3.77 16.12 19.78
N LYS A 8 -3.97 17.44 19.93
CA LYS A 8 -4.88 18.23 19.09
C LYS A 8 -4.41 18.27 17.64
N ALA A 9 -3.13 18.57 17.39
CA ALA A 9 -2.58 18.58 16.03
C ALA A 9 -2.71 17.21 15.32
N LYS A 10 -2.48 16.10 16.05
CA LYS A 10 -2.73 14.75 15.52
C LYS A 10 -4.20 14.50 15.21
N ALA A 11 -5.10 15.00 16.04
CA ALA A 11 -6.53 14.90 15.80
C ALA A 11 -6.96 15.74 14.58
N ASP A 12 -6.43 16.95 14.43
CA ASP A 12 -6.75 17.84 13.31
C ASP A 12 -6.28 17.26 11.96
N ILE A 13 -5.12 16.59 11.93
CA ILE A 13 -4.65 15.86 10.73
C ILE A 13 -5.55 14.67 10.42
N LYS A 14 -6.06 13.96 11.44
CA LYS A 14 -6.95 12.80 11.25
C LYS A 14 -8.37 13.18 10.85
N ALA A 15 -8.88 14.29 11.38
CA ALA A 15 -10.26 14.73 11.20
C ALA A 15 -10.51 15.28 9.79
N ASN A 16 -9.45 15.70 9.11
CA ASN A 16 -9.53 16.33 7.82
C ASN A 16 -8.83 15.44 6.80
N ASN A 17 -9.52 15.07 5.72
CA ASN A 17 -9.01 14.28 4.61
C ASN A 17 -8.02 15.09 3.75
N TYR A 18 -7.01 15.69 4.37
CA TYR A 18 -6.01 16.47 3.66
C TYR A 18 -5.14 15.54 2.82
N THR A 19 -5.11 15.78 1.51
CA THR A 19 -4.14 15.20 0.57
C THR A 19 -3.27 16.32 0.00
N GLY A 20 -2.12 15.97 -0.61
CA GLY A 20 -1.26 16.96 -1.25
C GLY A 20 -0.50 17.87 -0.27
N SER A 21 -0.09 19.05 -0.74
CA SER A 21 0.84 19.91 0.01
C SER A 21 0.32 20.40 1.37
N GLU A 22 -0.98 20.65 1.52
CA GLU A 22 -1.56 21.10 2.78
C GLU A 22 -1.42 20.04 3.89
N PHE A 23 -1.63 18.77 3.55
CA PHE A 23 -1.41 17.65 4.46
C PHE A 23 0.02 17.66 4.99
N TRP A 24 1.00 17.73 4.09
CA TRP A 24 2.42 17.71 4.44
C TRP A 24 2.86 18.94 5.23
N ARG A 25 2.26 20.13 5.01
CA ARG A 25 2.48 21.31 5.86
C ARG A 25 1.96 21.09 7.28
N LYS A 26 0.75 20.55 7.43
CA LYS A 26 0.17 20.26 8.76
C LYS A 26 0.93 19.15 9.47
N ALA A 27 1.36 18.13 8.75
CA ALA A 27 2.27 17.11 9.23
C ALA A 27 3.57 17.70 9.78
N ALA A 28 4.23 18.59 9.03
CA ALA A 28 5.44 19.28 9.50
C ALA A 28 5.18 20.10 10.76
N GLY A 29 4.02 20.76 10.85
CA GLY A 29 3.58 21.46 12.06
C GLY A 29 3.42 20.53 13.27
N CYS A 30 2.79 19.36 13.09
CA CYS A 30 2.67 18.35 14.14
C CYS A 30 4.04 17.82 14.58
N CYS A 31 4.94 17.52 13.64
CA CYS A 31 6.30 17.08 13.95
C CYS A 31 7.08 18.17 14.71
N THR A 32 6.85 19.45 14.40
CA THR A 32 7.44 20.60 15.14
C THR A 32 7.00 20.60 16.61
N LEU A 33 5.69 20.46 16.86
CA LEU A 33 5.17 20.35 18.23
C LEU A 33 5.69 19.11 18.98
N GLN A 34 5.85 17.98 18.28
CA GLN A 34 6.41 16.76 18.86
C GLN A 34 7.88 16.93 19.23
N LYS A 35 8.68 17.56 18.36
CA LYS A 35 10.07 17.91 18.65
C LYS A 35 10.15 18.79 19.89
N GLU A 36 9.38 19.88 19.93
CA GLU A 36 9.37 20.79 21.07
C GLU A 36 8.96 20.10 22.39
N TYR A 37 8.04 19.15 22.33
CA TYR A 37 7.67 18.34 23.48
C TYR A 37 8.80 17.38 23.90
N ALA A 38 9.48 16.75 22.94
CA ALA A 38 10.62 15.89 23.18
C ALA A 38 11.81 16.67 23.77
N ASP A 39 12.09 17.87 23.28
CA ASP A 39 13.10 18.78 23.80
C ASP A 39 12.83 19.15 25.27
N LEU A 40 11.58 19.45 25.63
CA LEU A 40 11.19 19.69 27.02
C LEU A 40 11.39 18.45 27.89
N CYS A 41 11.03 17.26 27.40
CA CYS A 41 11.25 16.02 28.13
C CYS A 41 12.76 15.74 28.33
N LEU A 42 13.57 15.98 27.30
CA LEU A 42 15.03 15.86 27.34
C LEU A 42 15.61 16.81 28.40
N GLN A 43 15.16 18.07 28.43
CA GLN A 43 15.60 19.04 29.43
C GLN A 43 15.22 18.60 30.85
N GLN A 44 13.98 18.16 31.07
CA GLN A 44 13.51 17.66 32.38
C GLN A 44 14.32 16.45 32.85
N ARG A 45 14.55 15.46 31.97
CA ARG A 45 15.35 14.27 32.29
C ARG A 45 16.80 14.63 32.59
N SER A 46 17.41 15.52 31.81
CA SER A 46 18.78 15.98 32.05
C SER A 46 18.94 16.67 33.41
N LEU A 47 17.94 17.44 33.84
CA LEU A 47 17.94 18.08 35.16
C LEU A 47 17.78 17.05 36.28
N LYS A 48 16.86 16.09 36.11
CA LYS A 48 16.65 15.00 37.06
C LYS A 48 17.92 14.17 37.24
N PHE A 49 18.58 13.80 36.15
CA PHE A 49 19.83 13.05 36.14
C PHE A 49 20.94 13.74 36.95
N VAL A 50 21.10 15.06 36.80
CA VAL A 50 22.07 15.84 37.58
C VAL A 50 21.66 15.94 39.06
N ASN A 51 20.38 16.19 39.33
CA ASN A 51 19.86 16.33 40.69
C ASN A 51 19.94 15.04 41.51
N GLU A 52 19.84 13.88 40.86
CA GLU A 52 19.98 12.56 41.48
C GLU A 52 21.44 12.11 41.64
N GLY A 53 22.40 12.95 41.23
CA GLY A 53 23.84 12.68 41.39
C GLY A 53 24.40 11.67 40.38
N HIS A 54 23.64 11.32 39.34
CA HIS A 54 24.12 10.42 38.28
C HIS A 54 25.17 11.06 37.35
N GLY A 55 25.37 12.37 37.44
CA GLY A 55 26.42 13.12 36.75
C GLY A 55 26.60 14.52 37.31
N SER A 56 27.69 15.18 36.94
CA SER A 56 28.03 16.53 37.41
C SER A 56 27.48 17.63 36.49
N LYS A 57 27.21 17.29 35.22
CA LYS A 57 26.77 18.24 34.20
C LYS A 57 25.73 17.61 33.28
N LYS A 58 24.92 18.46 32.63
CA LYS A 58 23.95 18.02 31.60
C LYS A 58 24.60 17.26 30.42
N ILE A 59 25.88 17.52 30.15
CA ILE A 59 26.60 16.81 29.08
C ILE A 59 26.81 15.33 29.41
N ASP A 60 26.91 14.99 30.70
CA ASP A 60 27.07 13.62 31.16
C ASP A 60 25.80 12.82 30.87
N PHE A 61 24.63 13.45 30.99
CA PHE A 61 23.35 12.86 30.57
C PHE A 61 23.34 12.57 29.08
N SER A 62 23.77 13.52 28.22
CA SER A 62 23.83 13.31 26.77
C SER A 62 24.75 12.16 26.34
N LEU A 63 25.77 11.85 27.14
CA LEU A 63 26.69 10.72 26.93
C LEU A 63 26.17 9.41 27.52
N SER A 64 25.18 9.47 28.42
CA SER A 64 24.49 8.28 28.92
C SER A 64 23.64 7.63 27.85
N HIS A 65 23.35 6.34 28.01
CA HIS A 65 22.45 5.60 27.12
C HIS A 65 21.08 6.30 26.99
N GLU A 66 20.48 6.69 28.12
CA GLU A 66 19.17 7.35 28.14
C GLU A 66 19.18 8.71 27.41
N GLY A 67 20.21 9.54 27.63
CA GLY A 67 20.33 10.81 26.94
C GLY A 67 20.61 10.65 25.44
N GLY A 68 21.37 9.62 25.06
CA GLY A 68 21.57 9.23 23.67
C GLY A 68 20.26 8.88 22.96
N GLU A 69 19.41 8.04 23.58
CA GLU A 69 18.08 7.70 23.04
C GLU A 69 17.16 8.93 22.93
N ALA A 70 17.13 9.77 23.97
CA ALA A 70 16.29 10.96 23.96
C ALA A 70 16.74 11.99 22.91
N LEU A 71 18.05 12.15 22.71
CA LEU A 71 18.61 12.98 21.62
C LEU A 71 18.31 12.39 20.24
N ALA A 72 18.39 11.08 20.09
CA ALA A 72 18.02 10.40 18.85
C ALA A 72 16.55 10.66 18.49
N HIS A 73 15.65 10.62 19.47
CA HIS A 73 14.23 10.97 19.28
C HIS A 73 14.04 12.42 18.81
N VAL A 74 14.75 13.40 19.39
CA VAL A 74 14.68 14.80 18.95
C VAL A 74 15.16 14.94 17.50
N ARG A 75 16.31 14.32 17.17
CA ARG A 75 16.87 14.33 15.81
C ARG A 75 15.93 13.68 14.79
N ALA A 76 15.26 12.59 15.16
CA ALA A 76 14.27 11.94 14.31
C ALA A 76 13.15 12.91 13.92
N TYR A 77 12.60 13.67 14.90
CA TYR A 77 11.59 14.68 14.58
C TYR A 77 12.12 15.84 13.73
N GLU A 78 13.39 16.24 13.89
CA GLU A 78 13.99 17.25 13.00
C GLU A 78 14.06 16.78 11.54
N LEU A 79 14.40 15.51 11.33
CA LEU A 79 14.41 14.90 10.00
C LEU A 79 13.00 14.82 9.44
N ASP A 80 12.02 14.36 10.22
CA ASP A 80 10.61 14.30 9.80
C ASP A 80 10.08 15.68 9.37
N ILE A 81 10.41 16.76 10.10
CA ILE A 81 10.03 18.13 9.73
C ILE A 81 10.62 18.51 8.37
N LYS A 82 11.90 18.22 8.14
CA LYS A 82 12.57 18.52 6.86
C LYS A 82 11.95 17.74 5.71
N LEU A 83 11.69 16.45 5.90
CA LEU A 83 11.05 15.59 4.90
C LEU A 83 9.64 16.08 4.54
N CYS A 84 8.81 16.34 5.55
CA CYS A 84 7.44 16.83 5.33
C CYS A 84 7.44 18.19 4.61
N ARG A 85 8.36 19.10 4.95
CA ARG A 85 8.48 20.40 4.26
C ARG A 85 8.96 20.27 2.82
N LYS A 86 9.97 19.42 2.57
CA LYS A 86 10.46 19.12 1.21
C LYS A 86 9.33 18.57 0.36
N GLN A 87 8.55 17.64 0.92
CA GLN A 87 7.42 17.02 0.25
C GLN A 87 6.28 18.00 -0.04
N ALA A 88 5.92 18.84 0.94
CA ALA A 88 4.92 19.89 0.74
C ALA A 88 5.31 20.85 -0.40
N HIS A 89 6.59 21.25 -0.43
CA HIS A 89 7.12 22.13 -1.46
C HIS A 89 7.12 21.44 -2.84
N GLY A 90 7.58 20.19 -2.94
CA GLY A 90 7.58 19.44 -4.20
C GLY A 90 6.19 19.32 -4.82
N LEU A 91 5.16 19.12 -3.99
CA LEU A 91 3.76 19.07 -4.44
C LEU A 91 3.17 20.44 -4.81
N GLU A 92 3.75 21.55 -4.35
CA GLU A 92 3.35 22.90 -4.75
C GLU A 92 3.95 23.32 -6.09
N THR A 93 5.22 22.94 -6.31
CA THR A 93 6.02 23.30 -7.48
C THR A 93 5.95 22.29 -8.62
N GLY A 94 5.37 21.10 -8.37
CA GLY A 94 5.26 20.02 -9.34
C GLY A 94 4.46 20.40 -10.60
N VAL A 95 4.72 19.66 -11.69
CA VAL A 95 4.11 19.88 -13.01
C VAL A 95 2.59 19.83 -12.89
N SER A 96 1.92 20.80 -13.52
CA SER A 96 0.48 21.03 -13.47
C SER A 96 -0.33 19.92 -14.16
N PHE A 97 -0.31 18.70 -13.63
CA PHE A 97 -1.49 17.86 -13.73
C PHE A 97 -2.59 18.60 -12.98
N GLU A 98 -3.74 18.87 -13.62
CA GLU A 98 -4.78 19.73 -13.05
C GLU A 98 -5.03 19.36 -11.59
N LYS A 99 -4.66 20.27 -10.68
CA LYS A 99 -4.65 20.01 -9.22
C LYS A 99 -5.99 19.46 -8.71
N SER A 100 -7.08 19.76 -9.41
CA SER A 100 -8.43 19.24 -9.17
C SER A 100 -8.59 17.75 -9.50
N LYS A 101 -8.12 17.28 -10.66
CA LYS A 101 -8.17 15.87 -11.08
C LYS A 101 -7.29 15.00 -10.20
N ARG A 102 -6.08 15.46 -9.90
CA ARG A 102 -5.15 14.84 -8.93
C ARG A 102 -5.84 14.62 -7.58
N ARG A 103 -6.47 15.68 -7.06
CA ARG A 103 -7.17 15.64 -5.77
C ARG A 103 -8.33 14.64 -5.81
N SER A 104 -9.12 14.61 -6.88
CA SER A 104 -10.26 13.71 -7.03
C SER A 104 -9.83 12.24 -7.07
N PHE A 105 -8.78 11.94 -7.85
CA PHE A 105 -8.16 10.62 -7.90
C PHE A 105 -7.65 10.19 -6.53
N MET A 106 -6.86 11.04 -5.87
CA MET A 106 -6.35 10.73 -4.53
C MET A 106 -7.47 10.58 -3.52
N GLN A 107 -8.50 11.41 -3.58
CA GLN A 107 -9.64 11.31 -2.71
C GLN A 107 -10.34 9.95 -2.87
N LEU A 108 -10.50 9.43 -4.09
CA LEU A 108 -11.03 8.08 -4.28
C LEU A 108 -10.19 7.02 -3.55
N PHE A 109 -8.88 6.98 -3.81
CA PHE A 109 -8.01 5.93 -3.28
C PHE A 109 -7.60 6.13 -1.81
N THR A 110 -7.86 7.29 -1.21
CA THR A 110 -7.53 7.57 0.20
C THR A 110 -8.73 7.78 1.11
N THR A 111 -9.91 8.05 0.55
CA THR A 111 -11.13 8.36 1.32
C THR A 111 -12.29 7.42 1.06
N SER A 112 -12.28 6.69 -0.07
CA SER A 112 -13.36 5.77 -0.43
C SER A 112 -12.99 4.32 -0.18
N ARG A 113 -13.94 3.58 0.41
CA ARG A 113 -13.91 2.11 0.46
C ARG A 113 -13.83 1.49 -0.94
N LEU A 114 -14.43 2.13 -1.94
CA LEU A 114 -14.39 1.67 -3.34
C LEU A 114 -12.99 1.72 -3.92
N GLY A 115 -12.30 2.87 -3.81
CA GLY A 115 -10.93 3.03 -4.30
C GLY A 115 -9.96 2.10 -3.58
N LEU A 116 -10.16 1.89 -2.28
CA LEU A 116 -9.35 0.96 -1.49
C LEU A 116 -9.75 -0.51 -1.66
N ASP A 117 -10.79 -0.83 -2.43
CA ASP A 117 -11.35 -2.18 -2.54
C ASP A 117 -11.67 -2.83 -1.17
N ILE A 118 -12.35 -2.10 -0.30
CA ILE A 118 -12.77 -2.54 1.05
C ILE A 118 -14.29 -2.75 1.04
N ASN A 119 -14.76 -4.00 1.11
CA ASN A 119 -16.18 -4.38 1.30
C ASN A 119 -17.17 -3.49 0.52
N THR A 120 -17.04 -3.48 -0.80
CA THR A 120 -17.70 -2.52 -1.69
C THR A 120 -19.13 -2.89 -2.10
N GLY A 121 -19.67 -4.03 -1.65
CA GLY A 121 -21.01 -4.50 -2.03
C GLY A 121 -21.16 -4.94 -3.50
N LEU A 122 -20.26 -4.51 -4.40
CA LEU A 122 -20.20 -4.96 -5.80
C LEU A 122 -20.20 -6.50 -5.85
N GLY A 123 -21.23 -7.05 -6.50
CA GLY A 123 -21.63 -8.46 -6.46
C GLY A 123 -20.55 -9.48 -6.82
N ARG A 124 -20.90 -10.77 -6.70
CA ARG A 124 -19.97 -11.88 -7.01
C ARG A 124 -19.57 -11.82 -8.48
N ARG A 125 -18.26 -11.84 -8.76
CA ARG A 125 -17.74 -11.88 -10.15
C ARG A 125 -18.21 -13.17 -10.84
N ASP A 126 -18.25 -13.15 -12.18
CA ASP A 126 -18.54 -14.35 -12.96
C ASP A 126 -17.56 -15.48 -12.61
N SER A 127 -18.12 -16.62 -12.19
CA SER A 127 -17.36 -17.80 -11.77
C SER A 127 -16.55 -18.40 -12.92
N LYS A 128 -16.99 -18.21 -14.18
CA LYS A 128 -16.28 -18.68 -15.36
C LYS A 128 -15.02 -17.87 -15.60
N ASP A 129 -15.10 -16.55 -15.49
CA ASP A 129 -13.94 -15.67 -15.65
C ASP A 129 -12.90 -15.90 -14.56
N GLN A 130 -13.34 -16.08 -13.31
CA GLN A 130 -12.44 -16.42 -12.21
C GLN A 130 -11.72 -17.75 -12.44
N SER A 131 -12.46 -18.77 -12.90
CA SER A 131 -11.89 -20.09 -13.16
C SER A 131 -10.90 -20.05 -14.32
N SER A 132 -11.27 -19.40 -15.43
CA SER A 132 -10.39 -19.20 -16.59
C SER A 132 -9.14 -18.42 -16.22
N PHE A 133 -9.28 -17.34 -15.45
CA PHE A 133 -8.17 -16.54 -14.96
C PHE A 133 -7.19 -17.36 -14.13
N ARG A 134 -7.72 -18.15 -13.18
CA ARG A 134 -6.93 -19.05 -12.35
C ARG A 134 -6.15 -20.06 -13.18
N ASP A 135 -6.78 -20.69 -14.18
CA ASP A 135 -6.12 -21.67 -15.03
C ASP A 135 -5.01 -21.04 -15.90
N LYS A 136 -5.25 -19.83 -16.44
CA LYS A 136 -4.22 -19.08 -17.16
C LYS A 136 -3.00 -18.79 -16.27
N VAL A 137 -3.22 -18.41 -15.00
CA VAL A 137 -2.13 -18.17 -14.03
C VAL A 137 -1.36 -19.47 -13.79
N ILE A 138 -2.05 -20.56 -13.48
CA ILE A 138 -1.42 -21.86 -13.22
C ILE A 138 -0.55 -22.32 -14.40
N LEU A 139 -1.05 -22.14 -15.63
CA LEU A 139 -0.32 -22.47 -16.85
C LEU A 139 0.90 -21.57 -17.05
N ALA A 140 0.73 -20.25 -16.95
CA ALA A 140 1.81 -19.29 -17.22
C ALA A 140 2.99 -19.41 -16.25
N TYR A 141 2.72 -19.68 -14.97
CA TYR A 141 3.75 -19.85 -13.94
C TYR A 141 4.28 -21.29 -13.84
N ASP A 142 3.80 -22.21 -14.68
CA ASP A 142 4.16 -23.64 -14.65
C ASP A 142 4.00 -24.26 -13.25
N LEU A 143 2.82 -24.07 -12.64
CA LEU A 143 2.58 -24.42 -11.24
C LEU A 143 2.09 -25.85 -11.04
N ARG A 144 1.74 -26.58 -12.10
CA ARG A 144 1.18 -27.94 -11.98
C ARG A 144 2.29 -28.96 -11.78
N GLN A 145 2.05 -29.94 -10.91
CA GLN A 145 2.84 -31.17 -10.89
C GLN A 145 2.23 -32.19 -11.86
N ALA A 146 3.05 -32.99 -12.53
CA ALA A 146 2.55 -34.18 -13.22
C ALA A 146 1.89 -35.10 -12.18
N THR A 147 0.61 -35.42 -12.40
CA THR A 147 -0.27 -36.16 -11.48
C THR A 147 0.34 -37.52 -11.11
N THR A 148 0.94 -37.61 -9.92
CA THR A 148 1.43 -38.87 -9.33
C THR A 148 0.52 -39.37 -8.21
N GLY A 149 -0.68 -38.79 -8.03
CA GLY A 149 -1.65 -39.18 -7.01
C GLY A 149 -3.06 -38.67 -7.26
N THR A 150 -3.95 -38.85 -6.28
CA THR A 150 -5.38 -38.47 -6.34
C THR A 150 -5.67 -36.98 -6.11
N MET A 151 -4.69 -36.21 -5.63
CA MET A 151 -4.84 -34.79 -5.33
C MET A 151 -4.06 -33.91 -6.32
N ASP A 152 -4.72 -32.88 -6.84
CA ASP A 152 -4.09 -31.83 -7.62
C ASP A 152 -3.13 -31.01 -6.74
N MET A 153 -1.85 -31.02 -7.09
CA MET A 153 -0.83 -30.24 -6.39
C MET A 153 -0.43 -29.02 -7.20
N ALA A 154 -0.15 -27.91 -6.51
CA ALA A 154 0.34 -26.68 -7.09
C ALA A 154 1.60 -26.18 -6.37
N TRP A 155 2.50 -25.57 -7.12
CA TRP A 155 3.73 -25.01 -6.57
C TRP A 155 3.47 -23.75 -5.74
N ASN A 156 3.90 -23.77 -4.48
CA ASN A 156 3.86 -22.63 -3.58
C ASN A 156 5.07 -21.70 -3.85
N ILE A 157 4.83 -20.56 -4.49
CA ILE A 157 5.88 -19.57 -4.80
C ILE A 157 6.47 -18.92 -3.55
N VAL A 158 5.84 -19.03 -2.38
CA VAL A 158 6.37 -18.49 -1.13
C VAL A 158 7.29 -19.52 -0.48
N MET A 159 6.84 -20.77 -0.31
CA MET A 159 7.58 -21.79 0.44
C MET A 159 8.52 -22.66 -0.38
N GLY A 160 8.36 -22.72 -1.71
CA GLY A 160 9.20 -23.53 -2.58
C GLY A 160 8.91 -25.03 -2.50
N GLY A 161 7.63 -25.40 -2.58
CA GLY A 161 7.20 -26.80 -2.54
C GLY A 161 5.81 -26.99 -3.15
N PHE A 162 5.42 -28.24 -3.39
CA PHE A 162 4.08 -28.56 -3.88
C PHE A 162 3.12 -28.74 -2.71
N GLU A 163 1.96 -28.08 -2.81
CA GLU A 163 0.88 -28.14 -1.83
C GLU A 163 -0.47 -28.36 -2.54
N ASN A 164 -1.50 -28.74 -1.80
CA ASN A 164 -2.82 -29.01 -2.38
C ASN A 164 -3.36 -27.75 -3.07
N LYS A 165 -3.62 -27.84 -4.37
CA LYS A 165 -4.11 -26.75 -5.23
C LYS A 165 -5.40 -26.11 -4.70
N ALA A 166 -6.23 -26.86 -3.97
CA ALA A 166 -7.48 -26.35 -3.40
C ALA A 166 -7.25 -25.21 -2.39
N HIS A 167 -6.06 -25.11 -1.78
CA HIS A 167 -5.73 -24.07 -0.81
C HIS A 167 -5.12 -22.81 -1.42
N PHE A 168 -5.11 -22.69 -2.74
CA PHE A 168 -4.54 -21.54 -3.44
C PHE A 168 -5.63 -20.73 -4.15
N VAL A 169 -5.29 -19.50 -4.48
CA VAL A 169 -6.11 -18.51 -5.19
C VAL A 169 -5.23 -17.71 -6.15
N ALA A 170 -5.82 -17.29 -7.27
CA ALA A 170 -5.18 -16.35 -8.18
C ALA A 170 -5.50 -14.92 -7.69
N SER A 171 -4.64 -14.42 -6.81
CA SER A 171 -4.80 -13.10 -6.18
C SER A 171 -4.45 -12.00 -7.18
N PRO A 172 -5.41 -11.14 -7.56
CA PRO A 172 -5.18 -10.06 -8.52
C PRO A 172 -4.36 -8.93 -7.89
N LEU A 173 -3.40 -8.38 -8.63
CA LEU A 173 -2.57 -7.26 -8.18
C LEU A 173 -3.30 -5.93 -8.31
N PHE A 174 -3.99 -5.74 -9.44
CA PHE A 174 -4.97 -4.69 -9.65
C PHE A 174 -6.38 -5.29 -9.56
N SER A 175 -7.24 -4.71 -8.73
CA SER A 175 -8.56 -5.27 -8.47
C SER A 175 -9.42 -5.29 -9.72
N VAL A 176 -9.99 -6.45 -10.01
CA VAL A 176 -10.95 -6.66 -11.10
C VAL A 176 -12.16 -5.71 -10.98
N LYS A 177 -12.53 -5.32 -9.76
CA LYS A 177 -13.66 -4.43 -9.50
C LYS A 177 -13.49 -3.03 -10.07
N HIS A 178 -12.25 -2.58 -10.27
CA HIS A 178 -12.01 -1.29 -10.91
C HIS A 178 -12.24 -1.33 -12.42
N GLY A 179 -12.29 -2.52 -13.02
CA GLY A 179 -12.53 -2.69 -14.45
C GLY A 179 -11.31 -2.39 -15.33
N GLN A 180 -11.42 -2.80 -16.60
CA GLN A 180 -10.34 -2.67 -17.59
C GLN A 180 -10.10 -1.22 -18.00
N GLU A 181 -11.15 -0.40 -18.04
CA GLU A 181 -11.06 1.03 -18.38
C GLU A 181 -10.20 1.79 -17.36
N THR A 182 -10.45 1.59 -16.05
CA THR A 182 -9.62 2.16 -14.99
C THR A 182 -8.18 1.67 -15.07
N MET A 183 -7.97 0.38 -15.40
CA MET A 183 -6.63 -0.16 -15.60
C MET A 183 -5.91 0.56 -16.76
N ASN A 184 -6.60 0.81 -17.87
CA ASN A 184 -6.05 1.54 -19.01
C ASN A 184 -5.77 3.00 -18.66
N ALA A 185 -6.65 3.67 -17.92
CA ALA A 185 -6.44 5.05 -17.50
C ALA A 185 -5.21 5.19 -16.59
N ILE A 186 -4.98 4.24 -15.67
CA ILE A 186 -3.84 4.28 -14.75
C ILE A 186 -2.53 3.87 -15.44
N PHE A 187 -2.56 2.81 -16.24
CA PHE A 187 -1.34 2.17 -16.78
C PHE A 187 -1.12 2.37 -18.29
N GLY A 188 -1.99 3.15 -18.94
CA GLY A 188 -1.98 3.39 -20.38
C GLY A 188 -2.53 2.22 -21.21
N ASN A 189 -2.63 2.44 -22.52
CA ASN A 189 -3.15 1.47 -23.49
C ASN A 189 -2.37 0.14 -23.53
N GLU A 190 -1.12 0.11 -23.06
CA GLU A 190 -0.35 -1.13 -22.90
C GLU A 190 -0.93 -2.13 -21.88
N ALA A 191 -1.89 -1.69 -21.06
CA ALA A 191 -2.60 -2.52 -20.10
C ALA A 191 -3.90 -3.10 -20.66
N ALA A 192 -4.27 -2.76 -21.90
CA ALA A 192 -5.49 -3.26 -22.53
C ALA A 192 -5.52 -4.79 -22.56
N GLY A 193 -6.61 -5.36 -22.06
CA GLY A 193 -6.80 -6.82 -21.94
C GLY A 193 -5.97 -7.49 -20.85
N GLU A 194 -5.24 -6.74 -20.02
CA GLU A 194 -4.41 -7.31 -18.95
C GLU A 194 -5.15 -7.53 -17.62
N LEU A 195 -6.43 -7.13 -17.49
CA LEU A 195 -7.19 -7.28 -16.24
C LEU A 195 -7.26 -8.75 -15.78
N PHE A 196 -7.55 -9.66 -16.71
CA PHE A 196 -7.58 -11.11 -16.51
C PHE A 196 -6.36 -11.82 -17.10
N SER A 197 -5.24 -11.12 -17.20
CA SER A 197 -3.96 -11.69 -17.65
C SER A 197 -3.16 -12.22 -16.47
N PRO A 198 -2.43 -13.35 -16.59
CA PRO A 198 -1.53 -13.84 -15.55
C PRO A 198 -0.50 -12.82 -15.06
N LYS A 199 -0.21 -11.80 -15.88
CA LYS A 199 0.67 -10.68 -15.52
C LYS A 199 0.13 -9.81 -14.38
N ASN A 200 -1.20 -9.81 -14.17
CA ASN A 200 -1.92 -9.09 -13.11
C ASN A 200 -2.25 -10.00 -11.91
N ALA A 201 -1.62 -11.17 -11.76
CA ALA A 201 -1.90 -12.05 -10.63
C ALA A 201 -0.67 -12.78 -10.09
N LEU A 202 -0.83 -13.21 -8.84
CA LEU A 202 0.02 -14.17 -8.16
C LEU A 202 -0.82 -15.34 -7.66
N PHE A 203 -0.25 -16.54 -7.71
CA PHE A 203 -0.88 -17.73 -7.16
C PHE A 203 -0.44 -17.92 -5.71
N LEU A 204 -1.31 -17.55 -4.77
CA LEU A 204 -1.00 -17.50 -3.35
C LEU A 204 -1.90 -18.46 -2.58
N PRO A 205 -1.44 -19.02 -1.45
CA PRO A 205 -2.30 -19.66 -0.47
C PRO A 205 -3.45 -18.73 -0.03
N SER A 206 -4.68 -19.25 0.08
CA SER A 206 -5.88 -18.47 0.42
C SER A 206 -5.76 -17.72 1.75
N GLY A 207 -5.08 -18.32 2.73
CA GLY A 207 -4.81 -17.66 4.02
C GLY A 207 -3.87 -16.44 3.89
N MET A 208 -3.02 -16.41 2.85
CA MET A 208 -2.16 -15.27 2.53
C MET A 208 -2.90 -14.17 1.79
N GLU A 209 -3.81 -14.51 0.88
CA GLU A 209 -4.57 -13.51 0.09
C GLU A 209 -5.27 -12.50 0.99
N ALA A 210 -5.97 -12.96 2.04
CA ALA A 210 -6.66 -12.05 2.97
C ALA A 210 -5.70 -11.07 3.68
N LEU A 211 -4.48 -11.52 4.00
CA LEU A 211 -3.46 -10.69 4.64
C LEU A 211 -2.77 -9.76 3.64
N PHE A 212 -2.54 -10.26 2.42
CA PHE A 212 -2.05 -9.47 1.31
C PHE A 212 -3.02 -8.33 0.99
N ASP A 213 -4.32 -8.60 0.96
CA ASP A 213 -5.37 -7.64 0.61
C ASP A 213 -5.68 -6.62 1.70
N CYS A 214 -5.24 -6.81 2.95
CA CYS A 214 -5.46 -5.87 4.05
C CYS A 214 -4.23 -5.02 4.41
N GLY A 215 -3.17 -5.09 3.61
CA GLY A 215 -1.94 -4.34 3.83
C GLY A 215 -1.06 -4.88 4.96
N PHE A 216 -1.17 -6.17 5.30
CA PHE A 216 -0.25 -6.79 6.27
C PHE A 216 1.16 -6.90 5.71
N PHE A 217 1.27 -7.31 4.44
CA PHE A 217 2.52 -7.41 3.70
C PHE A 217 2.32 -6.97 2.26
N ALA A 218 3.43 -6.74 1.55
CA ALA A 218 3.46 -6.50 0.12
C ALA A 218 4.57 -7.30 -0.54
N ILE A 219 4.51 -7.39 -1.87
CA ILE A 219 5.55 -8.00 -2.68
C ILE A 219 6.33 -6.90 -3.38
N VAL A 220 7.64 -6.88 -3.14
CA VAL A 220 8.54 -5.80 -3.55
C VAL A 220 9.75 -6.39 -4.30
N PRO A 221 10.51 -5.57 -5.04
CA PRO A 221 11.76 -6.00 -5.65
C PRO A 221 12.71 -6.67 -4.66
N ASN A 222 13.39 -7.74 -5.10
CA ASN A 222 14.41 -8.42 -4.30
C ASN A 222 15.74 -7.65 -4.29
N ILE A 223 15.70 -6.42 -3.81
CA ILE A 223 16.85 -5.53 -3.57
C ILE A 223 16.77 -4.96 -2.16
N ARG A 224 17.79 -4.22 -1.75
CA ARG A 224 17.75 -3.46 -0.50
C ARG A 224 16.60 -2.48 -0.49
N HIS A 225 16.05 -2.21 0.68
CA HIS A 225 14.92 -1.32 0.79
C HIS A 225 15.31 0.14 0.53
N ASP A 226 16.51 0.52 0.96
CA ASP A 226 17.20 1.78 0.72
C ASP A 226 18.12 1.71 -0.51
N ALA A 227 17.79 0.85 -1.48
CA ALA A 227 18.62 0.64 -2.67
C ALA A 227 18.89 1.95 -3.40
N SER A 228 20.14 2.13 -3.80
CA SER A 228 20.56 3.23 -4.66
C SER A 228 19.90 3.15 -6.03
N LYS A 229 19.83 4.29 -6.74
CA LYS A 229 19.37 4.35 -8.14
C LYS A 229 20.10 3.34 -9.05
N ALA A 230 21.39 3.10 -8.81
CA ALA A 230 22.19 2.16 -9.59
C ALA A 230 21.75 0.71 -9.36
N GLU A 231 21.56 0.29 -8.11
CA GLU A 231 21.04 -1.04 -7.77
C GLU A 231 19.65 -1.28 -8.35
N LEU A 232 18.78 -0.27 -8.28
CA LEU A 232 17.44 -0.38 -8.86
C LEU A 232 17.47 -0.51 -10.38
N SER A 233 18.34 0.25 -11.06
CA SER A 233 18.51 0.16 -12.51
C SER A 233 19.06 -1.20 -12.93
N LEU A 234 19.99 -1.77 -12.14
CA LEU A 234 20.51 -3.12 -12.37
C LEU A 234 19.41 -4.19 -12.22
N TRP A 235 18.58 -4.07 -11.17
CA TRP A 235 17.44 -4.96 -10.97
C TRP A 235 16.44 -4.87 -12.13
N GLU A 236 16.17 -3.67 -12.64
CA GLU A 236 15.25 -3.47 -13.75
C GLU A 236 15.73 -4.14 -15.05
N GLN A 237 17.05 -4.18 -15.26
CA GLN A 237 17.71 -4.85 -16.40
C GLN A 237 17.82 -6.38 -16.22
N THR A 238 17.57 -6.89 -15.01
CA THR A 238 17.67 -8.33 -14.74
C THR A 238 16.46 -9.07 -15.33
N SER A 239 16.70 -10.20 -16.00
CA SER A 239 15.66 -11.07 -16.54
C SER A 239 15.94 -12.53 -16.15
N PRO A 240 15.05 -13.20 -15.38
CA PRO A 240 13.80 -12.65 -14.82
C PRO A 240 14.03 -11.75 -13.61
N ARG A 241 13.10 -10.80 -13.36
CA ARG A 241 13.12 -9.95 -12.16
C ARG A 241 12.66 -10.74 -10.94
N ASP A 242 13.44 -10.67 -9.87
CA ASP A 242 13.12 -11.34 -8.63
C ASP A 242 12.45 -10.42 -7.61
N TYR A 243 11.57 -11.01 -6.80
CA TYR A 243 10.75 -10.33 -5.81
C TYR A 243 10.85 -11.01 -4.45
N LYS A 244 10.51 -10.28 -3.40
CA LYS A 244 10.47 -10.77 -2.02
C LYS A 244 9.24 -10.27 -1.29
N ILE A 245 8.88 -10.96 -0.21
CA ILE A 245 7.86 -10.51 0.74
C ILE A 245 8.44 -9.38 1.59
N ARG A 246 7.63 -8.37 1.87
CA ARG A 246 7.91 -7.35 2.88
C ARG A 246 6.73 -7.18 3.81
N ILE A 247 6.96 -7.36 5.11
CA ILE A 247 5.96 -7.08 6.13
C ILE A 247 5.83 -5.56 6.28
N LEU A 248 4.58 -5.07 6.24
CA LEU A 248 4.26 -3.65 6.40
C LEU A 248 3.71 -3.36 7.80
N ASP A 249 2.95 -4.29 8.37
CA ASP A 249 2.33 -4.14 9.69
C ASP A 249 2.97 -5.04 10.75
N GLU A 250 4.13 -4.63 11.26
CA GLU A 250 4.85 -5.33 12.33
C GLU A 250 4.08 -5.42 13.66
N ARG A 251 2.99 -4.65 13.80
CA ARG A 251 2.13 -4.61 14.99
C ARG A 251 0.90 -5.49 14.87
N HIS A 252 0.76 -6.22 13.76
CA HIS A 252 -0.38 -7.09 13.54
C HIS A 252 -0.37 -8.24 14.55
N GLN A 253 -1.55 -8.62 15.05
CA GLN A 253 -1.70 -9.72 16.01
C GLN A 253 -1.12 -11.06 15.51
N LYS A 254 -1.09 -11.26 14.18
CA LYS A 254 -0.59 -12.48 13.55
C LYS A 254 0.93 -12.51 13.33
N ILE A 255 1.67 -11.45 13.65
CA ILE A 255 3.09 -11.32 13.24
C ILE A 255 3.97 -12.47 13.77
N ASP A 256 3.70 -12.94 14.98
CA ASP A 256 4.43 -14.03 15.63
C ASP A 256 3.67 -15.37 15.55
N GLU A 257 2.51 -15.41 14.88
CA GLU A 257 1.81 -16.66 14.57
C GLU A 257 2.60 -17.48 13.55
N SER A 258 2.53 -18.80 13.67
CA SER A 258 3.11 -19.72 12.70
C SER A 258 2.36 -19.63 11.38
N PHE A 259 3.09 -19.30 10.31
CA PHE A 259 2.62 -19.36 8.95
C PHE A 259 2.74 -20.78 8.37
N ALA A 260 3.88 -21.42 8.63
CA ALA A 260 4.19 -22.79 8.23
C ALA A 260 5.00 -23.47 9.35
N PRO A 261 5.13 -24.81 9.37
CA PRO A 261 5.92 -25.50 10.38
C PRO A 261 7.32 -24.89 10.52
N GLY A 262 7.64 -24.37 11.71
CA GLY A 262 8.93 -23.73 12.02
C GLY A 262 9.14 -22.33 11.43
N LYS A 263 8.13 -21.71 10.81
CA LYS A 263 8.19 -20.34 10.29
C LYS A 263 7.01 -19.48 10.75
N THR A 264 7.33 -18.32 11.30
CA THR A 264 6.37 -17.25 11.63
C THR A 264 6.23 -16.24 10.50
N TRP A 265 5.19 -15.41 10.53
CA TRP A 265 5.04 -14.31 9.57
C TRP A 265 6.21 -13.32 9.62
N ARG A 266 6.73 -13.02 10.81
CA ARG A 266 7.92 -12.18 10.98
C ARG A 266 9.11 -12.70 10.19
N GLN A 267 9.30 -14.02 10.17
CA GLN A 267 10.40 -14.67 9.46
C GLN A 267 10.20 -14.72 7.93
N LEU A 268 9.02 -14.39 7.42
CA LEU A 268 8.80 -14.22 5.99
C LEU A 268 9.26 -12.85 5.48
N ASP A 269 9.55 -11.89 6.36
CA ASP A 269 10.05 -10.59 5.91
C ASP A 269 11.40 -10.76 5.19
N GLY A 270 11.47 -10.27 3.96
CA GLY A 270 12.62 -10.43 3.09
C GLY A 270 12.71 -11.79 2.36
N GLN A 271 11.78 -12.73 2.57
CA GLN A 271 11.80 -14.03 1.89
C GLN A 271 11.59 -13.86 0.39
N LYS A 272 12.57 -14.33 -0.40
CA LYS A 272 12.52 -14.33 -1.86
C LYS A 272 11.43 -15.29 -2.36
N LEU A 273 10.66 -14.85 -3.37
CA LEU A 273 9.69 -15.70 -4.04
C LEU A 273 10.39 -16.70 -4.98
N MET A 274 9.91 -17.94 -4.96
CA MET A 274 10.46 -19.08 -5.67
C MET A 274 9.58 -19.41 -6.88
N PHE A 275 9.79 -18.72 -7.99
CA PHE A 275 9.09 -19.03 -9.24
C PHE A 275 9.72 -20.24 -9.95
N ARG A 276 8.91 -21.06 -10.61
CA ARG A 276 9.37 -22.26 -11.34
C ARG A 276 9.98 -21.99 -12.71
N ASN A 277 9.56 -20.91 -13.34
CA ASN A 277 10.01 -20.51 -14.67
C ASN A 277 10.38 -19.01 -14.68
N ASN A 278 10.65 -18.45 -15.86
CA ASN A 278 11.00 -17.04 -16.02
C ASN A 278 9.79 -16.10 -16.05
N PHE A 279 8.57 -16.61 -16.00
CA PHE A 279 7.38 -15.77 -15.99
C PHE A 279 7.29 -14.98 -14.67
N ARG A 280 6.92 -13.71 -14.78
CA ARG A 280 6.79 -12.78 -13.65
C ARG A 280 5.56 -11.90 -13.84
N PRO A 281 4.91 -11.46 -12.76
CA PRO A 281 3.91 -10.41 -12.85
C PRO A 281 4.57 -9.11 -13.34
N ARG A 282 3.79 -8.21 -13.95
CA ARG A 282 4.32 -6.91 -14.36
C ARG A 282 4.62 -6.05 -13.13
N ALA A 283 5.80 -5.46 -13.10
CA ALA A 283 6.24 -4.63 -11.97
C ALA A 283 5.33 -3.43 -11.71
N ARG A 284 4.72 -2.82 -12.74
CA ARG A 284 3.73 -1.72 -12.57
C ARG A 284 2.54 -2.12 -11.71
N TYR A 285 2.03 -3.35 -11.85
CA TYR A 285 0.89 -3.83 -11.06
C TYR A 285 1.30 -4.17 -9.63
N LEU A 286 2.50 -4.74 -9.45
CA LEU A 286 3.07 -4.93 -8.11
C LEU A 286 3.31 -3.59 -7.40
N TYR A 287 3.81 -2.57 -8.10
CA TYR A 287 4.03 -1.25 -7.53
C TYR A 287 2.72 -0.58 -7.14
N PHE A 288 1.71 -0.62 -8.01
CA PHE A 288 0.37 -0.12 -7.65
C PHE A 288 -0.20 -0.87 -6.44
N ASN A 289 -0.13 -2.21 -6.42
CA ASN A 289 -0.57 -3.00 -5.29
C ASN A 289 0.15 -2.58 -3.99
N PHE A 290 1.47 -2.40 -4.03
CA PHE A 290 2.26 -1.88 -2.90
C PHE A 290 1.74 -0.52 -2.40
N CYS A 291 1.47 0.43 -3.31
CA CYS A 291 0.86 1.71 -2.95
C CYS A 291 -0.48 1.51 -2.24
N MET A 292 -1.34 0.65 -2.79
CA MET A 292 -2.64 0.33 -2.22
C MET A 292 -2.52 -0.31 -0.83
N GLN A 293 -1.55 -1.21 -0.61
CA GLN A 293 -1.32 -1.81 0.70
C GLN A 293 -0.89 -0.80 1.76
N LEU A 294 -0.02 0.16 1.40
CA LEU A 294 0.36 1.26 2.30
C LEU A 294 -0.83 2.15 2.65
N LEU A 295 -1.69 2.44 1.67
CA LEU A 295 -2.90 3.23 1.89
C LEU A 295 -3.91 2.49 2.79
N LYS A 296 -4.14 1.20 2.54
CA LYS A 296 -4.99 0.33 3.39
C LYS A 296 -4.48 0.24 4.82
N LEU A 297 -3.17 0.04 5.01
CA LEU A 297 -2.56 0.03 6.34
C LEU A 297 -2.75 1.37 7.05
N SER A 298 -2.58 2.48 6.33
CA SER A 298 -2.79 3.83 6.85
C SER A 298 -4.25 4.08 7.24
N TRP A 299 -5.21 3.63 6.42
CA TRP A 299 -6.64 3.65 6.71
C TRP A 299 -6.99 2.89 7.99
N LYS A 300 -6.46 1.66 8.14
CA LYS A 300 -6.67 0.81 9.32
C LYS A 300 -6.13 1.49 10.59
N ARG A 301 -4.90 2.04 10.54
CA ARG A 301 -4.30 2.78 11.66
C ARG A 301 -5.03 4.10 11.97
N GLY A 302 -5.70 4.67 10.98
CA GLY A 302 -6.59 5.83 11.10
C GLY A 302 -7.94 5.55 11.74
N GLY A 303 -8.23 4.30 12.12
CA GLY A 303 -9.53 3.91 12.68
C GLY A 303 -10.64 3.86 11.62
N GLY A 304 -10.28 3.66 10.35
CA GLY A 304 -11.23 3.45 9.27
C GLY A 304 -12.01 4.68 8.81
N LYS A 305 -11.51 5.89 9.12
CA LYS A 305 -12.15 7.17 8.77
C LYS A 305 -11.44 7.93 7.66
N SER A 306 -10.13 7.72 7.50
CA SER A 306 -9.29 8.36 6.49
C SER A 306 -7.97 7.63 6.33
N ALA A 307 -7.49 7.44 5.09
CA ALA A 307 -6.14 6.95 4.87
C ALA A 307 -5.11 8.03 5.21
N CYS A 308 -5.51 9.30 5.35
CA CYS A 308 -4.62 10.43 5.68
C CYS A 308 -4.09 10.40 7.13
N ALA A 309 -4.43 9.40 7.95
CA ALA A 309 -3.72 9.15 9.22
C ALA A 309 -2.30 8.57 9.04
N ALA A 310 -1.75 8.65 7.82
CA ALA A 310 -0.68 7.85 7.23
C ALA A 310 0.76 8.16 7.67
N LEU A 311 0.99 9.25 8.41
CA LEU A 311 2.34 9.78 8.67
C LEU A 311 3.37 8.71 9.08
N PRO A 312 3.10 7.81 10.05
CA PRO A 312 4.08 6.80 10.44
C PRO A 312 4.35 5.73 9.38
N SER A 313 3.38 5.43 8.51
CA SER A 313 3.51 4.40 7.47
C SER A 313 4.13 4.94 6.18
N LEU A 314 4.00 6.24 5.91
CA LEU A 314 4.55 6.90 4.72
C LEU A 314 5.94 7.48 4.92
N ASN A 315 6.27 7.96 6.14
CA ASN A 315 7.58 8.56 6.41
C ASN A 315 8.78 7.70 5.99
N PRO A 316 8.77 6.36 6.20
CA PRO A 316 9.88 5.54 5.74
C PRO A 316 10.09 5.63 4.23
N GLU A 317 9.03 5.80 3.44
CA GLU A 317 9.02 5.74 1.97
C GLU A 317 9.45 7.05 1.29
N ILE A 318 9.49 8.17 2.02
CA ILE A 318 9.91 9.47 1.47
C ILE A 318 11.38 9.42 1.04
N GLY A 319 11.65 9.88 -0.18
CA GLY A 319 12.99 9.95 -0.77
C GLY A 319 13.48 8.64 -1.38
N LYS A 320 12.67 7.58 -1.39
CA LYS A 320 13.02 6.33 -2.07
C LYS A 320 12.74 6.39 -3.55
N HIS A 321 13.42 5.56 -4.33
CA HIS A 321 13.22 5.55 -5.78
C HIS A 321 11.98 4.76 -6.21
N PHE A 322 11.27 5.29 -7.20
CA PHE A 322 10.22 4.56 -7.91
C PHE A 322 10.78 3.32 -8.62
N TRP A 323 10.21 2.14 -8.34
CA TRP A 323 10.66 0.86 -8.89
C TRP A 323 9.63 0.16 -9.79
N GLY A 324 8.51 0.82 -10.11
CA GLY A 324 7.66 0.36 -11.21
C GLY A 324 8.42 0.40 -12.53
N THR A 325 7.95 -0.34 -13.54
CA THR A 325 8.57 -0.31 -14.88
C THR A 325 8.57 1.10 -15.44
N ARG A 326 9.70 1.56 -15.98
CA ARG A 326 9.72 2.79 -16.78
C ARG A 326 8.82 2.61 -18.01
N GLY A 327 8.12 3.67 -18.41
CA GLY A 327 7.25 3.63 -19.57
C GLY A 327 6.47 4.93 -19.76
N LYS A 328 5.91 5.10 -20.96
CA LYS A 328 5.16 6.30 -21.37
C LYS A 328 3.94 6.60 -20.51
N TYR A 329 3.48 5.63 -19.72
CA TYR A 329 2.33 5.74 -18.82
C TYR A 329 2.63 6.52 -17.54
N LEU A 330 3.89 6.67 -17.11
CA LEU A 330 4.18 7.33 -15.83
C LEU A 330 4.04 8.87 -15.89
N PRO A 331 4.61 9.60 -16.88
CA PRO A 331 4.57 11.07 -16.90
C PRO A 331 3.16 11.68 -17.05
N THR A 332 2.23 10.95 -17.66
CA THR A 332 0.89 11.44 -18.05
C THR A 332 -0.26 10.86 -17.24
N ASN A 333 -0.04 9.87 -16.36
CA ASN A 333 -1.14 9.16 -15.72
C ASN A 333 -1.15 9.28 -14.19
N GLN A 334 -2.29 8.91 -13.59
CA GLN A 334 -2.54 9.07 -12.16
C GLN A 334 -1.67 8.19 -11.25
N LEU A 335 -0.97 7.17 -11.80
CA LEU A 335 0.03 6.45 -11.00
C LEU A 335 1.11 7.42 -10.48
N LEU A 336 1.51 8.42 -11.26
CA LEU A 336 2.45 9.46 -10.83
C LEU A 336 1.96 10.17 -9.58
N THR A 337 0.64 10.39 -9.50
CA THR A 337 0.04 10.99 -8.32
C THR A 337 0.27 10.13 -7.08
N LEU A 338 0.13 8.80 -7.16
CA LEU A 338 0.47 7.90 -6.04
C LEU A 338 1.96 7.96 -5.70
N VAL A 339 2.83 7.91 -6.71
CA VAL A 339 4.30 7.96 -6.54
C VAL A 339 4.71 9.23 -5.78
N GLU A 340 4.20 10.36 -6.22
CA GLU A 340 4.47 11.65 -5.61
C GLU A 340 3.88 11.75 -4.21
N GLU A 341 2.65 11.29 -3.98
CA GLU A 341 2.03 11.34 -2.66
C GLU A 341 2.74 10.43 -1.64
N LEU A 342 3.36 9.32 -2.10
CA LEU A 342 4.26 8.51 -1.27
C LEU A 342 5.63 9.17 -1.03
N GLY A 343 5.98 10.21 -1.79
CA GLY A 343 7.27 10.89 -1.72
C GLY A 343 8.41 10.13 -2.41
N HIS A 344 8.08 9.24 -3.36
CA HIS A 344 9.10 8.53 -4.13
C HIS A 344 9.71 9.43 -5.20
N GLU A 345 11.03 9.33 -5.39
CA GLU A 345 11.76 10.03 -6.43
C GLU A 345 11.53 9.35 -7.78
N TRP A 346 11.06 10.14 -8.75
CA TRP A 346 10.73 9.70 -10.10
C TRP A 346 11.38 10.53 -11.22
N ASP A 347 11.99 11.67 -10.90
CA ASP A 347 12.50 12.65 -11.89
C ASP A 347 13.42 12.03 -12.95
N SER A 348 14.26 11.07 -12.55
CA SER A 348 15.14 10.38 -13.50
C SER A 348 14.41 9.52 -14.51
N VAL A 349 13.23 9.01 -14.17
CA VAL A 349 12.43 8.16 -15.06
C VAL A 349 11.77 8.99 -16.15
N VAL A 350 11.34 10.21 -15.81
CA VAL A 350 10.67 11.10 -16.78
C VAL A 350 11.66 11.83 -17.69
N LEU A 351 12.86 12.14 -17.20
CA LEU A 351 13.93 12.69 -18.06
C LEU A 351 14.36 11.73 -19.17
N GLU A 352 14.29 10.42 -18.94
CA GLU A 352 14.64 9.39 -19.92
C GLU A 352 13.47 9.00 -20.84
N ALA A 353 12.22 9.32 -20.47
CA ALA A 353 11.02 9.03 -21.26
C ALA A 353 10.61 10.17 -22.22
N LYS A 354 11.37 11.27 -22.25
CA LYS A 354 11.18 12.39 -23.20
C LYS A 354 11.68 12.00 -24.60
N ASP A 355 10.87 11.21 -25.29
CA ASP A 355 10.87 11.06 -26.75
C ASP A 355 9.56 11.68 -27.27
N ASP A 356 9.63 12.44 -28.38
CA ASP A 356 8.77 13.55 -28.86
C ASP A 356 7.25 13.28 -29.07
N SER A 357 6.58 12.52 -28.20
CA SER A 357 5.18 12.08 -28.37
C SER A 357 4.27 12.29 -27.15
N LEU A 358 4.60 13.21 -26.24
CA LEU A 358 3.84 13.50 -25.01
C LEU A 358 2.46 14.19 -25.20
N ASN A 359 1.82 14.01 -26.37
CA ASN A 359 0.53 14.62 -26.70
C ASN A 359 -0.67 13.66 -26.56
N ASP A 360 -0.47 12.42 -26.10
CA ASP A 360 -1.59 11.54 -25.76
C ASP A 360 -2.03 11.89 -24.33
N GLU A 361 -2.89 12.90 -24.21
CA GLU A 361 -3.65 13.15 -22.99
C GLU A 361 -4.37 11.84 -22.65
N GLY A 362 -3.97 11.18 -21.56
CA GLY A 362 -4.75 10.06 -21.05
C GLY A 362 -6.17 10.53 -20.79
N ASP A 363 -7.15 9.78 -21.28
CA ASP A 363 -8.58 10.12 -21.21
C ASP A 363 -9.08 10.21 -19.74
N ASP A 364 -8.76 11.31 -19.07
CA ASP A 364 -9.11 11.58 -17.67
C ASP A 364 -10.63 11.56 -17.45
N GLU A 365 -11.40 11.90 -18.47
CA GLU A 365 -12.86 11.83 -18.48
C GLU A 365 -13.35 10.37 -18.40
N ILE A 366 -12.63 9.42 -19.01
CA ILE A 366 -12.94 7.99 -18.92
C ILE A 366 -12.75 7.51 -17.48
N LEU A 367 -11.72 7.96 -16.76
CA LEU A 367 -11.60 7.58 -15.37
C LEU A 367 -12.72 8.20 -14.52
N LEU A 368 -12.96 9.50 -14.63
CA LEU A 368 -14.02 10.15 -13.85
C LEU A 368 -15.39 9.52 -14.13
N SER A 369 -15.63 9.14 -15.39
CA SER A 369 -16.82 8.39 -15.82
C SER A 369 -16.86 6.98 -15.24
N ALA A 370 -15.76 6.22 -15.30
CA ALA A 370 -15.67 4.88 -14.71
C ALA A 370 -15.86 4.92 -13.18
N ILE A 371 -15.31 5.93 -12.52
CA ILE A 371 -15.51 6.18 -11.08
C ILE A 371 -16.98 6.54 -10.80
N ALA A 372 -17.56 7.47 -11.56
CA ALA A 372 -18.94 7.89 -11.39
C ALA A 372 -19.92 6.71 -11.65
N GLY A 373 -19.62 5.88 -12.64
CA GLY A 373 -20.34 4.65 -12.95
C GLY A 373 -20.33 3.66 -11.79
N GLN A 374 -19.15 3.40 -11.20
CA GLN A 374 -19.03 2.51 -10.04
C GLN A 374 -19.74 3.05 -8.78
N ILE A 375 -19.72 4.37 -8.56
CA ILE A 375 -20.47 5.00 -7.46
C ILE A 375 -21.98 4.87 -7.70
N LYS A 376 -22.44 5.11 -8.93
CA LYS A 376 -23.86 5.00 -9.30
C LYS A 376 -24.36 3.56 -9.16
N GLU A 377 -23.57 2.58 -9.60
CA GLU A 377 -23.91 1.16 -9.49
C GLU A 377 -24.00 0.70 -8.02
N LYS A 378 -23.12 1.20 -7.15
CA LYS A 378 -23.21 0.95 -5.70
C LYS A 378 -24.50 1.51 -5.09
N ASN A 379 -24.86 2.75 -5.42
CA ASN A 379 -26.08 3.37 -4.88
C ASN A 379 -27.33 2.61 -5.33
N LEU A 380 -27.36 2.12 -6.57
CA LEU A 380 -28.49 1.31 -7.07
C LEU A 380 -28.62 -0.04 -6.35
N ILE A 381 -27.51 -0.66 -5.94
CA ILE A 381 -27.54 -1.92 -5.18
C ILE A 381 -28.01 -1.67 -3.74
N GLU A 382 -27.50 -0.61 -3.09
CA GLU A 382 -27.92 -0.22 -1.73
C GLU A 382 -29.40 0.20 -1.69
N GLU A 383 -29.92 0.83 -2.75
CA GLU A 383 -31.36 1.16 -2.86
C GLU A 383 -32.24 -0.08 -3.14
N SER A 384 -31.70 -1.15 -3.73
CA SER A 384 -32.45 -2.38 -4.04
C SER A 384 -32.53 -3.38 -2.88
N GLU A 385 -31.64 -3.27 -1.88
CA GLU A 385 -31.65 -4.14 -0.69
C GLU A 385 -32.64 -3.66 0.39
N ASP A 386 -33.23 -2.47 0.24
CA ASP A 386 -34.21 -1.87 1.17
C ASP A 386 -35.69 -2.14 0.77
N GLU A 387 -35.97 -2.88 -0.32
CA GLU A 387 -37.34 -3.15 -0.81
C GLU A 387 -37.85 -4.59 -0.63
N ASP A 388 -37.08 -5.50 -0.03
CA ASP A 388 -37.50 -6.91 0.17
C ASP A 388 -37.68 -7.28 1.66
N ASP A 389 -38.39 -6.45 2.41
CA ASP A 389 -39.00 -6.83 3.70
C ASP A 389 -40.54 -6.66 3.62
N SER A 390 -41.21 -7.62 2.99
CA SER A 390 -42.63 -7.85 3.24
C SER A 390 -43.10 -9.29 3.03
N ASP A 391 -43.57 -9.85 4.15
CA ASP A 391 -44.55 -10.94 4.34
C ASP A 391 -44.10 -12.38 4.03
N GLY A 392 -44.29 -13.39 4.87
CA GLY A 392 -45.08 -13.58 6.08
C GLY A 392 -45.19 -15.10 6.32
N GLY A 393 -45.23 -15.57 7.57
CA GLY A 393 -45.35 -17.01 7.83
C GLY A 393 -45.12 -17.44 9.28
N ASP A 394 -46.03 -17.04 10.15
CA ASP A 394 -46.28 -17.59 11.49
C ASP A 394 -46.46 -19.12 11.43
N VAL A 395 -45.60 -19.88 12.13
CA VAL A 395 -45.93 -21.22 12.61
C VAL A 395 -45.30 -21.40 13.99
N GLY A 396 -46.16 -21.38 15.00
CA GLY A 396 -45.80 -21.64 16.39
C GLY A 396 -45.21 -23.03 16.63
N ASN A 397 -44.50 -23.16 17.75
CA ASN A 397 -44.39 -24.43 18.43
C ASN A 397 -44.21 -24.23 19.94
N GLU A 398 -45.32 -24.44 20.63
CA GLU A 398 -45.42 -24.71 22.05
C GLU A 398 -45.03 -26.19 22.26
N TRP A 399 -43.99 -26.47 23.03
CA TRP A 399 -43.76 -27.82 23.56
C TRP A 399 -43.67 -27.75 25.08
N LYS A 400 -44.80 -28.13 25.70
CA LYS A 400 -44.84 -28.77 27.01
C LYS A 400 -44.89 -30.28 26.76
N GLU A 401 -43.84 -30.99 27.16
CA GLU A 401 -43.81 -32.03 28.21
C GLU A 401 -42.43 -32.68 28.25
#